data_AF-A0A6L5F0Y2-F1
#
_entry.id   AF-A0A6L5F0Y2-F1
#
_cell.length_a   1.000
_cell.length_b   1.000
_cell.length_c   1.000
_cell.angle_alpha   90.00
_cell.angle_beta   90.00
_cell.angle_gamma   90.00
#
_symmetry.space_group_name_H-M   'P 1'
#
loop_
_entity.id
_entity.type
_entity.pdbx_description
1 polymer ?
#
loop_
_entity_poly.entity_id
_entity_poly.type
_entity_poly.pdbx_seq_one_letter_code
_entity_poly.pdbx_strand_id
1 'polypeptide(L)'
;MHFGEPFGGVIPGPRGAVLSILFRTGEPLTGRRIHSMVSDDYSLWSVQETLKALQQLGLVQSRTIGRAGVHTINEDHAAVAPLRALLDPIATLKEAIGEAIDSTVHTVLLFGSIARGE
;
A
#
# COMPACT_ATOMS: atom_id res chain seq x y z
N MET A 1 -12.62 8.56 4.47
CA MET A 1 -11.61 7.48 4.33
C MET A 1 -11.16 7.11 5.72
N HIS A 2 -10.85 5.85 5.97
CA HIS A 2 -10.15 5.44 7.19
C HIS A 2 -8.66 5.66 6.94
N PHE A 3 -8.14 6.86 7.23
CA PHE A 3 -6.78 7.25 6.82
C PHE A 3 -5.70 6.48 7.58
N GLY A 4 -6.04 5.93 8.75
CA GLY A 4 -5.21 4.97 9.48
C GLY A 4 -5.18 3.56 8.86
N GLU A 5 -6.07 3.25 7.90
CA GLU A 5 -6.09 1.97 7.20
C GLU A 5 -5.42 2.05 5.83
N PRO A 6 -4.75 0.96 5.38
CA PRO A 6 -4.31 0.82 4.00
C PRO A 6 -5.42 1.14 3.00
N PHE A 7 -5.08 1.89 1.94
CA PHE A 7 -6.02 2.24 0.86
C PHE A 7 -7.29 2.95 1.37
N GLY A 8 -7.24 3.65 2.50
CA GLY A 8 -8.37 4.38 3.07
C GLY A 8 -9.53 3.50 3.52
N GLY A 9 -9.28 2.20 3.74
CA GLY A 9 -10.29 1.17 4.06
C GLY A 9 -10.95 0.51 2.84
N VAL A 10 -10.56 0.89 1.61
CA VAL A 10 -11.12 0.30 0.37
C VAL A 10 -10.68 -1.15 0.19
N ILE A 11 -9.48 -1.50 0.67
CA ILE A 11 -8.95 -2.86 0.64
C ILE A 11 -8.68 -3.26 2.10
N PRO A 12 -9.67 -3.75 2.85
CA PRO A 12 -9.50 -4.06 4.25
C PRO A 12 -8.76 -5.39 4.47
N GLY A 13 -8.37 -5.63 5.73
CA GLY A 13 -7.86 -6.93 6.18
C GLY A 13 -6.44 -7.26 5.70
N PRO A 14 -6.07 -8.56 5.67
CA PRO A 14 -4.69 -8.97 5.39
C PRO A 14 -4.26 -8.61 3.97
N ARG A 15 -5.20 -8.53 3.01
CA ARG A 15 -4.92 -8.14 1.63
C ARG A 15 -4.41 -6.70 1.53
N GLY A 16 -5.09 -5.77 2.18
CA GLY A 16 -4.67 -4.37 2.23
C GLY A 16 -3.34 -4.19 2.95
N ALA A 17 -3.18 -4.85 4.10
CA ALA A 17 -1.97 -4.77 4.90
C ALA A 17 -0.73 -5.28 4.13
N VAL A 18 -0.82 -6.45 3.51
CA VAL A 18 0.28 -7.03 2.71
C VAL A 18 0.60 -6.17 1.49
N LEU A 19 -0.40 -5.72 0.74
CA LEU A 19 -0.19 -4.84 -0.41
C LEU A 19 0.50 -3.53 -0.01
N SER A 20 0.02 -2.89 1.07
CA SER A 20 0.61 -1.65 1.59
C SER A 20 2.09 -1.81 1.92
N ILE A 21 2.48 -2.91 2.57
CA ILE A 21 3.89 -3.19 2.88
C ILE A 21 4.72 -3.34 1.61
N LEU A 22 4.25 -4.13 0.65
CA LEU A 22 4.98 -4.37 -0.59
C LEU A 22 5.16 -3.07 -1.38
N PHE A 23 4.12 -2.23 -1.47
CA PHE A 23 4.22 -0.92 -2.12
C PHE A 23 5.12 0.07 -1.38
N ARG A 24 5.03 0.16 -0.05
CA ARG A 24 5.83 1.12 0.74
C ARG A 24 7.31 0.74 0.80
N THR A 25 7.60 -0.56 0.81
CA THR A 25 8.97 -1.05 0.90
C THR A 25 9.67 -0.97 -0.44
N GLY A 26 8.98 -1.30 -1.54
CA GLY A 26 9.56 -1.28 -2.90
C GLY A 26 10.68 -2.30 -3.14
N GLU A 27 11.03 -3.11 -2.14
CA GLU A 27 12.09 -4.11 -2.20
C GLU A 27 11.54 -5.54 -2.08
N PRO A 28 12.30 -6.56 -2.56
CA PRO A 28 11.91 -7.96 -2.41
C PRO A 28 11.84 -8.41 -0.94
N LEU A 29 10.68 -8.90 -0.51
CA LEU A 29 10.45 -9.35 0.88
C LEU A 29 10.06 -10.82 0.96
N THR A 30 10.56 -11.51 1.99
CA THR A 30 10.06 -12.87 2.29
C THR A 30 8.68 -12.81 2.94
N GLY A 31 7.85 -13.83 2.74
CA GLY A 31 6.53 -13.88 3.40
C GLY A 31 6.61 -13.84 4.93
N ARG A 32 7.69 -14.36 5.54
CA ARG A 32 7.94 -14.23 6.99
C ARG A 32 8.28 -12.81 7.41
N ARG A 33 9.03 -12.07 6.59
CA ARG A 33 9.34 -10.66 6.85
C ARG A 33 8.08 -9.81 6.77
N ILE A 34 7.24 -10.04 5.75
CA ILE A 34 5.94 -9.37 5.63
C ILE A 34 5.08 -9.67 6.85
N HIS A 35 4.98 -10.94 7.26
CA HIS A 35 4.25 -11.32 8.47
C HIS A 35 4.78 -10.62 9.72
N SER A 36 6.10 -10.51 9.91
CA SER A 36 6.66 -9.81 11.08
C SER A 36 6.28 -8.33 11.18
N MET A 37 5.81 -7.72 10.09
CA MET A 37 5.37 -6.32 10.04
C MET A 37 3.86 -6.17 10.29
N VAL A 38 3.11 -7.28 10.30
CA VAL A 38 1.64 -7.29 10.47
C VAL A 38 1.16 -8.34 11.49
N SER A 39 2.09 -8.89 12.27
CA SER A 39 1.84 -10.07 13.11
C SER A 39 0.88 -9.80 14.26
N ASP A 40 0.72 -8.53 14.64
CA ASP A 40 -0.20 -8.12 15.70
C ASP A 40 -1.67 -8.30 15.27
N ASP A 41 -1.94 -8.18 13.96
CA ASP A 41 -3.29 -8.22 13.39
C ASP A 41 -3.58 -9.48 12.57
N TYR A 42 -2.55 -10.10 11.96
CA TYR A 42 -2.73 -11.19 11.00
C TYR A 42 -1.75 -12.34 11.18
N SER A 43 -2.28 -13.55 11.08
CA SER A 43 -1.48 -14.78 11.13
C SER A 43 -0.58 -14.95 9.89
N LEU A 44 0.49 -15.74 10.03
CA LEU A 44 1.36 -16.11 8.91
C LEU A 44 0.57 -16.82 7.80
N TRP A 45 -0.41 -17.65 8.15
CA TRP A 45 -1.26 -18.33 7.16
C TRP A 45 -2.04 -17.31 6.32
N SER A 46 -2.67 -16.31 6.96
CA SER A 46 -3.41 -15.26 6.26
C SER A 46 -2.54 -14.46 5.31
N VAL A 47 -1.29 -14.18 5.70
CA VAL A 47 -0.30 -13.51 4.85
C VAL A 47 0.08 -14.38 3.64
N GLN A 48 0.35 -15.68 3.85
CA GLN A 48 0.71 -16.59 2.78
C GLN A 48 -0.42 -16.79 1.76
N GLU A 49 -1.66 -16.98 2.22
CA GLU A 49 -2.82 -17.07 1.35
C GLU A 49 -3.05 -15.77 0.57
N THR A 50 -2.82 -14.62 1.21
CA THR A 50 -2.87 -13.31 0.54
C THR A 50 -1.83 -13.20 -0.56
N LEU A 51 -0.56 -13.53 -0.27
CA LEU A 51 0.52 -13.48 -1.26
C LEU A 51 0.25 -14.40 -2.45
N LYS A 52 -0.28 -15.61 -2.19
CA LYS A 52 -0.71 -16.55 -3.23
C LYS A 52 -1.82 -15.95 -4.10
N ALA A 53 -2.84 -15.34 -3.50
CA ALA A 53 -3.92 -14.71 -4.24
C ALA A 53 -3.43 -13.51 -5.07
N LEU A 54 -2.56 -12.67 -4.53
CA LEU A 54 -1.98 -11.53 -5.25
C LEU A 54 -1.08 -11.97 -6.41
N GLN A 55 -0.35 -13.08 -6.23
CA GLN A 55 0.41 -13.71 -7.30
C GLN A 55 -0.49 -14.27 -8.40
N GLN A 56 -1.60 -14.91 -8.05
CA GLN A 56 -2.59 -15.40 -9.02
C GLN A 56 -3.22 -14.26 -9.83
N LEU A 57 -3.40 -13.08 -9.21
CA LEU A 57 -3.85 -11.87 -9.89
C LEU A 57 -2.75 -11.22 -10.76
N GLY A 58 -1.49 -11.66 -10.67
CA GLY A 58 -0.36 -11.06 -11.37
C GLY A 58 0.11 -9.73 -10.77
N LEU A 59 -0.42 -9.32 -9.61
CA LEU A 59 -0.02 -8.10 -8.90
C LEU A 59 1.31 -8.26 -8.17
N VAL A 60 1.64 -9.48 -7.76
CA VAL A 60 2.86 -9.82 -7.04
C VAL A 60 3.63 -10.86 -7.83
N GLN A 61 4.93 -10.62 -8.01
CA GLN A 61 5.86 -11.61 -8.52
C GLN A 61 6.50 -12.33 -7.34
N SER A 62 6.64 -13.65 -7.45
CA SER A 62 7.27 -14.49 -6.43
C SER A 62 8.43 -15.26 -7.05
N ARG A 63 9.57 -15.25 -6.36
CA ARG A 63 10.75 -16.04 -6.73
C ARG A 63 11.31 -16.77 -5.52
N THR A 64 11.87 -17.95 -5.72
CA THR A 64 12.56 -18.68 -4.66
C THR A 64 14.04 -18.31 -4.64
N ILE A 65 14.52 -17.80 -3.50
CA ILE A 65 15.94 -17.57 -3.24
C ILE A 65 16.36 -18.52 -2.12
N GLY A 66 17.22 -19.50 -2.46
CA GLY A 66 17.58 -20.58 -1.54
C GLY A 66 16.35 -21.38 -1.11
N ARG A 67 15.97 -21.30 0.16
CA ARG A 67 14.78 -21.96 0.73
C ARG A 67 13.60 -21.01 0.99
N ALA A 68 13.72 -19.73 0.63
CA ALA A 68 12.72 -18.71 0.92
C ALA A 68 12.01 -18.22 -0.34
N GLY A 69 10.68 -18.12 -0.28
CA GLY A 69 9.90 -17.34 -1.25
C GLY A 69 10.05 -15.86 -0.98
N VAL A 70 10.39 -15.09 -2.02
CA VAL A 70 10.57 -13.64 -1.99
C VAL A 70 9.58 -13.02 -2.96
N HIS A 71 8.90 -11.97 -2.52
CA HIS A 71 7.76 -11.35 -3.17
C HIS A 71 8.03 -9.87 -3.46
N THR A 72 7.64 -9.41 -4.64
CA THR A 72 7.73 -8.01 -5.08
C THR A 72 6.45 -7.60 -5.80
N ILE A 73 6.14 -6.31 -5.83
CA ILE A 73 5.11 -5.79 -6.74
C ILE A 73 5.54 -6.06 -8.18
N ASN A 74 4.59 -6.47 -9.02
CA ASN A 74 4.75 -6.50 -10.46
C ASN A 74 4.54 -5.09 -11.02
N GLU A 75 5.60 -4.30 -11.14
CA GLU A 75 5.51 -2.90 -11.57
C GLU A 75 4.87 -2.70 -12.96
N ASP A 76 4.92 -3.72 -13.82
CA ASP A 76 4.30 -3.70 -15.15
C ASP A 76 2.79 -3.94 -15.14
N HIS A 77 2.20 -4.27 -13.99
CA HIS A 77 0.78 -4.59 -13.89
C HIS A 77 -0.09 -3.31 -13.93
N ALA A 78 -1.10 -3.27 -14.81
CA ALA A 78 -1.92 -2.08 -15.06
C ALA A 78 -2.57 -1.46 -13.80
N ALA A 79 -2.88 -2.27 -12.79
CA ALA A 79 -3.48 -1.81 -11.54
C ALA A 79 -2.47 -1.20 -10.53
N VAL A 80 -1.16 -1.26 -10.77
CA VAL A 80 -0.14 -0.74 -9.82
C VAL A 80 -0.24 0.77 -9.65
N ALA A 81 -0.29 1.52 -10.74
CA ALA A 81 -0.40 2.98 -10.68
C ALA A 81 -1.62 3.47 -9.87
N PRO A 82 -2.86 3.02 -10.14
CA PRO A 82 -4.02 3.45 -9.36
C PRO A 82 -3.96 2.98 -7.90
N LEU A 83 -3.42 1.79 -7.62
CA LEU A 83 -3.23 1.33 -6.23
C LEU A 83 -2.23 2.20 -5.47
N ARG A 84 -1.13 2.60 -6.12
CA ARG A 84 -0.12 3.49 -5.51
C ARG A 84 -0.71 4.86 -5.19
N ALA A 85 -1.55 5.42 -6.05
CA ALA A 85 -2.28 6.66 -5.76
C ALA A 85 -3.21 6.51 -4.55
N LEU A 86 -3.93 5.40 -4.45
CA LEU A 86 -4.82 5.12 -3.30
C LEU A 86 -4.07 4.89 -1.98
N LEU A 87 -2.79 4.51 -2.03
CA LEU A 87 -1.99 4.21 -0.83
C LEU A 87 -1.63 5.46 -0.03
N ASP A 88 -1.49 6.60 -0.70
CA ASP A 88 -1.22 7.90 -0.09
C ASP A 88 -2.28 8.94 -0.53
N PRO A 89 -3.47 8.89 0.09
CA PRO A 89 -4.54 9.83 -0.23
C PRO A 89 -4.19 11.27 0.14
N ILE A 90 -3.24 11.49 1.06
CA ILE A 90 -2.77 12.84 1.44
C ILE A 90 -1.86 13.40 0.34
N ALA A 91 -0.96 12.59 -0.23
CA ALA A 91 -0.19 13.01 -1.41
C ALA A 91 -1.13 13.36 -2.57
N THR A 92 -2.13 12.52 -2.85
CA THR A 92 -3.13 12.77 -3.89
C THR A 92 -3.91 14.07 -3.64
N LEU A 93 -4.30 14.35 -2.38
CA LEU A 93 -4.95 15.61 -2.01
C LEU A 93 -4.02 16.81 -2.24
N LYS A 94 -2.74 16.70 -1.90
CA LYS A 94 -1.75 17.78 -2.13
C LYS A 94 -1.59 18.08 -3.62
N GLU A 95 -1.55 17.04 -4.46
CA GLU A 95 -1.50 17.20 -5.92
C GLU A 95 -2.75 17.91 -6.44
N ALA A 96 -3.94 17.44 -6.05
CA ALA A 96 -5.20 18.07 -6.46
C ALA A 96 -5.32 19.54 -6.00
N ILE A 97 -4.84 19.85 -4.80
CA ILE A 97 -4.76 21.25 -4.32
C ILE A 97 -3.80 22.04 -5.21
N GLY A 98 -2.63 21.49 -5.53
CA GLY A 98 -1.63 22.13 -6.40
C GLY A 98 -2.16 22.43 -7.79
N GLU A 99 -3.02 21.57 -8.34
CA GLU A 99 -3.68 21.80 -9.63
C GLU A 99 -4.80 22.85 -9.55
N ALA A 100 -5.42 23.00 -8.39
CA ALA A 100 -6.56 23.90 -8.18
C ALA A 100 -6.15 25.34 -7.80
N ILE A 101 -4.91 25.55 -7.36
CA ILE A 101 -4.40 26.87 -6.94
C ILE A 101 -3.44 27.44 -7.98
N ASP A 102 -3.40 28.77 -8.10
CA ASP A 102 -2.43 29.47 -8.94
C ASP A 102 -1.23 29.98 -8.13
N SER A 103 -0.28 30.63 -8.81
CA SER A 103 0.94 31.17 -8.20
C SER A 103 0.72 32.33 -7.24
N THR A 104 -0.50 32.86 -7.11
CA THR A 104 -0.82 33.93 -6.15
C THR A 104 -1.08 33.38 -4.75
N VAL A 105 -1.41 32.09 -4.63
CA VAL A 105 -1.61 31.42 -3.35
C VAL A 105 -0.25 31.06 -2.74
N HIS A 106 0.09 31.71 -1.63
CA HIS A 106 1.38 31.51 -0.95
C HIS A 106 1.36 30.36 0.05
N THR A 107 0.20 30.09 0.67
CA THR A 107 0.07 29.10 1.74
C THR A 107 -1.31 28.45 1.71
N VAL A 108 -1.35 27.13 1.88
CA VAL A 108 -2.57 26.37 2.16
C VAL A 108 -2.45 25.74 3.55
N LEU A 109 -3.45 25.95 4.39
CA LEU A 109 -3.51 25.39 5.74
C LEU A 109 -4.62 24.34 5.80
N LEU A 110 -4.26 23.11 6.17
CA LEU A 110 -5.19 21.99 6.35
C LEU A 110 -5.50 21.81 7.83
N PHE A 111 -6.78 21.67 8.18
CA PHE A 111 -7.23 21.48 9.56
C PHE A 111 -8.17 20.28 9.67
N GLY A 112 -8.36 19.79 10.91
CA GLY A 112 -9.30 18.72 11.22
C GLY A 112 -8.72 17.32 11.05
N SER A 113 -9.61 16.31 10.96
CA SER A 113 -9.24 14.89 10.90
C SER A 113 -8.34 14.56 9.71
N ILE A 114 -8.55 15.20 8.55
CA ILE A 114 -7.72 15.02 7.36
C ILE A 114 -6.27 15.45 7.62
N ALA A 115 -6.06 16.56 8.34
CA ALA A 115 -4.71 17.00 8.73
C ALA A 115 -4.02 16.02 9.70
N ARG A 116 -4.81 15.26 10.48
CA ARG A 116 -4.32 14.26 11.43
C ARG A 116 -4.16 12.87 10.82
N GLY A 117 -4.68 12.64 9.61
CA GLY A 117 -4.73 11.30 9.02
C GLY A 117 -5.69 10.37 9.74
N GLU A 118 -6.82 10.90 10.24
CA GLU A 118 -7.92 10.15 10.87
C GLU A 118 -9.02 9.79 9.85
#